data_AF-A0A930X464-F1
#
_entry.id   AF-A0A930X464-F1
#
_cell.length_a   1.000
_cell.length_b   1.000
_cell.length_c   1.000
_cell.angle_alpha   90.00
_cell.angle_beta   90.00
_cell.angle_gamma   90.00
#
_symmetry.space_group_name_H-M   'P 1'
#
loop_
_entity.id
_entity.type
_entity.pdbx_description
1 polymer ?
#
loop_
_entity_poly.entity_id
_entity_poly.type
_entity_poly.pdbx_seq_one_letter_code
_entity_poly.pdbx_strand_id
1 'polypeptide(L)' 'MVASAEKTHLIQTLVHNALHQRCLSRQDHLKLTSAILSDPTLTPSDRRHVNRLLDYVRMGKVRLTD' A
#
# COMPACT_ATOMS: atom_id res chain seq x y z
N MET A 1 -21.27 -7.22 -7.61
CA MET A 1 -20.47 -6.03 -7.21
C MET A 1 -19.79 -6.20 -5.83
N VAL A 2 -19.36 -7.41 -5.41
CA VAL A 2 -18.87 -7.64 -4.02
C VAL A 2 -17.34 -7.78 -3.93
N ALA A 3 -16.67 -8.27 -4.98
CA ALA A 3 -15.23 -8.59 -4.95
C ALA A 3 -14.28 -7.37 -4.88
N SER A 4 -14.74 -6.17 -5.20
CA SER A 4 -13.90 -4.96 -5.22
C SER A 4 -13.70 -4.36 -3.82
N ALA A 5 -14.67 -4.50 -2.91
CA ALA A 5 -14.60 -3.94 -1.56
C ALA A 5 -13.64 -4.71 -0.63
N GLU A 6 -13.53 -6.03 -0.80
CA GLU A 6 -12.68 -6.88 0.04
C GLU A 6 -11.18 -6.61 -0.22
N LYS A 7 -10.82 -6.37 -1.50
CA LYS A 7 -9.46 -5.98 -1.90
C LYS A 7 -9.04 -4.65 -1.29
N THR A 8 -9.95 -3.67 -1.25
CA THR A 8 -9.68 -2.36 -0.66
C THR A 8 -9.30 -2.48 0.82
N HIS A 9 -10.02 -3.30 1.57
CA HIS A 9 -9.76 -3.51 3.00
C HIS A 9 -8.42 -4.22 3.27
N LEU A 10 -8.04 -5.16 2.40
CA LEU A 10 -6.73 -5.84 2.47
C LEU A 10 -5.57 -4.86 2.24
N ILE A 11 -5.69 -3.97 1.26
CA ILE A 11 -4.66 -2.97 0.97
C ILE A 11 -4.49 -2.00 2.14
N GLN A 12 -5.60 -1.52 2.72
CA GLN A 12 -5.52 -0.65 3.90
C GLN A 12 -4.86 -1.34 5.08
N THR A 13 -5.18 -2.60 5.32
CA THR A 13 -4.58 -3.39 6.41
C THR A 13 -3.09 -3.59 6.18
N LEU A 14 -2.68 -3.89 4.94
CA LEU A 14 -1.27 -4.02 4.55
C LEU A 14 -0.50 -2.71 4.74
N VAL A 15 -1.05 -1.60 4.26
CA VAL A 15 -0.46 -0.27 4.42
C VAL A 15 -0.35 0.11 5.89
N HIS A 16 -1.40 -0.15 6.67
CA HIS A 16 -1.43 0.15 8.10
C HIS A 16 -0.38 -0.67 8.86
N ASN A 17 -0.29 -1.97 8.59
CA ASN A 17 0.74 -2.83 9.19
C ASN A 17 2.15 -2.40 8.80
N ALA A 18 2.38 -2.06 7.52
CA ALA A 18 3.70 -1.59 7.07
C ALA A 18 4.10 -0.23 7.69
N LEU A 19 3.13 0.68 7.86
CA LEU A 19 3.32 1.93 8.59
C LEU A 19 3.67 1.68 10.06
N HIS A 20 2.94 0.77 10.71
CA HIS A 20 3.10 0.46 12.13
C HIS A 20 4.43 -0.27 12.41
N GLN A 21 4.80 -1.21 11.56
CA GLN A 21 6.06 -1.95 11.65
C GLN A 21 7.26 -1.13 11.17
N ARG A 22 7.04 0.03 10.53
CA ARG A 22 8.07 0.85 9.88
C ARG A 22 8.92 0.05 8.88
N CYS A 23 8.40 -1.09 8.43
CA CYS A 23 9.06 -2.03 7.55
C CYS A 23 8.07 -2.40 6.44
N LEU A 24 8.57 -2.41 5.21
CA LEU A 24 7.80 -2.79 4.04
C LEU A 24 8.60 -3.84 3.29
N SER A 25 8.02 -5.02 3.03
CA SER A 25 8.69 -5.98 2.16
C SER A 25 8.72 -5.48 0.72
N ARG A 26 9.79 -5.78 -0.02
CA ARG A 26 9.88 -5.46 -1.45
C ARG A 26 8.68 -5.98 -2.24
N GLN A 27 8.19 -7.17 -1.90
CA GLN A 27 6.97 -7.73 -2.51
C GLN A 27 5.74 -6.87 -2.24
N ASP A 28 5.55 -6.36 -1.02
CA ASP A 28 4.42 -5.49 -0.69
C ASP A 28 4.55 -4.14 -1.38
N HIS A 29 5.75 -3.56 -1.43
CA HIS A 29 6.03 -2.36 -2.21
C HIS A 29 5.64 -2.54 -3.69
N LEU A 30 6.02 -3.65 -4.31
CA LEU A 30 5.68 -3.98 -5.70
C LEU A 30 4.17 -4.19 -5.89
N LYS A 31 3.52 -4.95 -5.00
CA LYS A 31 2.06 -5.16 -5.02
C LYS A 31 1.30 -3.85 -4.89
N LEU A 32 1.75 -2.95 -4.02
CA LEU A 32 1.12 -1.65 -3.81
C LEU A 32 1.30 -0.72 -5.00
N THR A 33 2.51 -0.72 -5.60
CA THR A 33 2.80 0.08 -6.79
C THR A 33 2.03 -0.44 -8.00
N SER A 34 1.99 -1.76 -8.20
CA SER A 34 1.23 -2.39 -9.28
C SER A 34 -0.27 -2.18 -9.10
N ALA A 35 -0.78 -2.27 -7.85
CA ALA A 35 -2.16 -1.94 -7.55
C ALA A 35 -2.48 -0.48 -7.91
N ILE A 36 -1.68 0.51 -7.49
CA ILE A 36 -1.90 1.92 -7.85
C ILE A 36 -1.98 2.11 -9.37
N LEU A 37 -1.04 1.51 -10.11
CA LEU A 37 -0.89 1.73 -11.56
C LEU A 37 -1.92 0.96 -12.38
N SER A 38 -2.28 -0.25 -11.94
CA SER A 38 -3.03 -1.20 -12.74
C SER A 38 -4.46 -1.44 -12.24
N ASP A 39 -4.81 -0.97 -11.03
CA ASP A 39 -6.13 -1.12 -10.46
C ASP A 39 -6.90 0.22 -10.48
N PRO A 40 -7.87 0.37 -11.42
CA PRO A 40 -8.73 1.55 -11.48
C PRO A 40 -9.85 1.51 -10.43
N THR A 41 -10.04 0.41 -9.70
CA THR A 41 -11.07 0.27 -8.66
C THR A 41 -10.61 0.79 -7.30
N LEU A 42 -9.32 1.12 -7.16
CA LEU A 42 -8.79 1.79 -5.99
C LEU A 42 -9.46 3.15 -5.78
N THR A 43 -10.15 3.26 -4.65
CA THR A 43 -10.69 4.52 -4.17
C THR A 43 -9.58 5.56 -3.96
N PRO A 44 -9.88 6.86 -4.14
CA PRO A 44 -8.88 7.92 -3.99
C PRO A 44 -8.26 7.96 -2.59
N SER A 45 -8.97 7.48 -1.57
CA SER A 45 -8.46 7.33 -0.21
C SER A 45 -7.34 6.29 -0.09
N ASP A 46 -7.49 5.14 -0.75
CA ASP A 46 -6.46 4.08 -0.76
C ASP A 46 -5.22 4.52 -1.50
N ARG A 47 -5.39 5.17 -2.66
CA ARG A 47 -4.28 5.78 -3.40
C ARG A 47 -3.51 6.77 -2.53
N ARG A 48 -4.18 7.58 -1.71
CA ARG A 48 -3.51 8.49 -0.76
C ARG A 48 -2.75 7.74 0.33
N HIS A 49 -3.32 6.68 0.89
CA HIS A 49 -2.65 5.87 1.92
C HIS A 49 -1.38 5.21 1.38
N VAL A 50 -1.49 4.59 0.21
CA VAL A 50 -0.35 3.94 -0.44
C VAL A 50 0.69 4.97 -0.86
N ASN A 51 0.30 6.10 -1.47
CA ASN A 51 1.26 7.17 -1.78
C ASN A 51 1.99 7.67 -0.53
N ARG A 52 1.27 7.88 0.59
CA ARG A 52 1.89 8.32 1.85
C ARG A 52 2.89 7.30 2.38
N LEU A 53 2.59 6.00 2.30
CA LEU A 53 3.52 4.93 2.66
C LEU A 53 4.77 4.95 1.76
N LEU A 54 4.58 5.02 0.44
CA LEU A 54 5.68 5.09 -0.52
C LEU A 54 6.55 6.34 -0.30
N ASP A 55 5.94 7.45 0.06
CA ASP A 55 6.64 8.69 0.42
C ASP A 55 7.50 8.49 1.68
N TYR A 56 6.97 7.81 2.70
CA TYR A 56 7.76 7.45 3.89
C TYR A 56 8.89 6.47 3.61
N VAL A 57 8.71 5.54 2.67
CA VAL A 57 9.79 4.67 2.18
C VAL A 57 10.87 5.51 1.49
N ARG A 58 10.48 6.43 0.60
CA ARG A 58 11.41 7.37 -0.09
C ARG A 58 12.14 8.29 0.87
N MET A 59 11.46 8.75 1.92
CA MET A 59 12.04 9.55 3.01
C MET A 59 12.96 8.74 3.94
N GLY A 60 13.04 7.41 3.79
CA GLY A 60 13.80 6.53 4.69
C GLY A 60 13.16 6.35 6.07
N LYS A 61 11.91 6.78 6.26
CA LYS A 61 11.13 6.59 7.50
C LYS A 61 10.60 5.17 7.63
N VAL A 62 10.48 4.44 6.52
CA VAL A 62 10.10 3.03 6.43
C VAL A 62 11.24 2.29 5.76
N ARG A 63 11.74 1.22 6.38
CA ARG A 63 12.80 0.39 5.83
C ARG A 63 12.19 -0.63 4.88
N LEU A 64 12.77 -0.74 3.69
CA LEU A 64 12.48 -1.86 2.81
C LEU A 64 13.22 -3.09 3.35
N THR A 65 12.46 -4.08 3.80
CA THR A 65 12.99 -5.41 4.15
C THR A 65 12.76 -6.36 2.98
N ASP A 66 13.56 -7.42 2.89
CA ASP A 66 13.30 -8.51 1.94
C ASP A 66 12.33 -9.50 2.59
#